data_AF-A0A536Y4P4-F1
#
_entry.id   AF-A0A536Y4P4-F1
#
_cell.length_a   1.000
_cell.length_b   1.000
_cell.length_c   1.000
_cell.angle_alpha   90.00
_cell.angle_beta   90.00
_cell.angle_gamma   90.00
#
_symmetry.space_group_name_H-M   'P 1'
#
loop_
_entity.id
_entity.type
_entity.pdbx_description
1 polymer ?
#
loop_
_entity_poly.entity_id
_entity_poly.type
_entity_poly.pdbx_seq_one_letter_code
_entity_poly.pdbx_strand_id
1 'polypeptide(L)'
;YVRLDTTRISGTTLTLTPAAQARQDAETMRELTHGLMAPLAELWMITGAPLDRSELADKLAMSERVARYWPANTVVARRAVFLAFDGEAEKARSLLARALETFPHQVNATILILEQARTADPGAVEPLLVMARAFSGSRK
;
A
#
# COMPACT_ATOMS: atom_id res chain seq x y z
N TYR A 1 22.23 -13.08 -2.97
CA TYR A 1 20.94 -13.68 -2.64
C TYR A 1 19.98 -12.59 -2.15
N VAL A 2 19.50 -11.74 -3.05
CA VAL A 2 18.37 -10.81 -2.85
C VAL A 2 17.78 -10.59 -4.24
N ARG A 3 16.86 -11.48 -4.67
CA ARG A 3 15.96 -11.17 -5.78
C ARG A 3 14.72 -10.56 -5.14
N LEU A 4 14.73 -9.24 -5.01
CA LEU A 4 13.53 -8.47 -4.72
C LEU A 4 12.55 -8.70 -5.87
N ASP A 5 11.40 -9.30 -5.56
CA ASP A 5 10.25 -9.32 -6.45
C ASP A 5 9.79 -7.88 -6.72
N THR A 6 10.36 -7.26 -7.76
CA THR A 6 9.90 -6.00 -8.33
C THR A 6 8.62 -6.17 -9.18
N THR A 7 7.95 -7.32 -9.10
CA THR A 7 6.85 -7.73 -9.98
C THR A 7 5.47 -7.24 -9.57
N ARG A 8 5.31 -6.49 -8.46
CA ARG A 8 3.98 -5.96 -8.08
C ARG A 8 3.64 -4.55 -8.60
N ILE A 9 4.55 -3.90 -9.33
CA ILE A 9 4.36 -2.53 -9.84
C ILE A 9 3.75 -2.51 -11.26
N SER A 10 3.80 -3.61 -12.01
CA SER A 10 3.18 -3.73 -13.33
C SER A 10 2.15 -4.85 -13.28
N GLY A 11 0.88 -4.53 -13.57
CA GLY A 11 -0.28 -5.42 -13.53
C GLY A 11 -0.23 -6.59 -14.53
N THR A 12 0.77 -7.47 -14.35
CA THR A 12 0.97 -8.71 -15.08
C THR A 12 1.11 -9.81 -14.04
N THR A 13 0.04 -10.59 -13.90
CA THR A 13 -0.05 -11.78 -13.05
C THR A 13 0.85 -12.87 -13.63
N LEU A 14 2.15 -12.79 -13.40
CA LEU A 14 3.07 -13.91 -13.57
C LEU A 14 3.64 -14.27 -12.20
N THR A 15 2.85 -15.01 -11.42
CA THR A 15 3.30 -15.69 -10.23
C THR A 15 4.27 -16.79 -10.67
N LEU A 16 5.58 -16.52 -10.60
CA LEU A 16 6.64 -17.54 -10.77
C LEU A 16 6.65 -18.54 -9.61
N THR A 17 5.95 -18.22 -8.51
CA THR A 17 5.79 -19.06 -7.33
C THR A 17 4.43 -19.79 -7.40
N PRO A 18 4.40 -21.13 -7.24
CA PRO A 18 3.16 -21.89 -7.16
C PRO A 18 2.22 -21.31 -6.09
N ALA A 19 0.91 -21.29 -6.36
CA ALA A 19 -0.08 -20.71 -5.45
C ALA A 19 -0.05 -21.32 -4.03
N ALA A 20 0.30 -22.61 -3.91
CA ALA A 20 0.46 -23.28 -2.62
C ALA A 20 1.65 -22.72 -1.83
N GLN A 21 2.78 -22.47 -2.49
CA GLN A 21 3.96 -21.88 -1.87
C GLN A 21 3.69 -20.44 -1.44
N ALA A 22 3.00 -19.64 -2.26
CA ALA A 22 2.62 -18.28 -1.90
C ALA A 22 1.70 -18.22 -0.65
N ARG A 23 0.83 -19.22 -0.47
CA ARG A 23 -0.01 -19.34 0.74
C ARG A 23 0.82 -19.70 1.97
N GLN A 24 1.71 -20.69 1.84
CA GLN A 24 2.58 -21.10 2.93
C GLN A 24 3.52 -19.97 3.37
N ASP A 25 4.05 -19.20 2.41
CA ASP A 25 4.87 -18.03 2.71
C ASP A 25 4.02 -16.98 3.47
N ALA A 26 2.80 -16.71 3.03
CA ALA A 26 1.90 -15.77 3.71
C ALA A 26 1.52 -16.22 5.14
N GLU A 27 1.28 -17.52 5.35
CA GLU A 27 1.05 -18.10 6.68
C GLU A 27 2.29 -17.96 7.58
N THR A 28 3.47 -18.28 7.06
CA THR A 28 4.73 -18.09 7.78
C THR A 28 4.92 -16.63 8.18
N MET A 29 4.68 -15.69 7.26
CA MET A 29 4.78 -14.27 7.56
C MET A 29 3.74 -13.83 8.61
N ARG A 30 2.52 -14.38 8.60
CA ARG A 30 1.51 -14.13 9.64
C ARG A 30 1.99 -14.61 11.01
N GLU A 31 2.53 -15.82 11.13
CA GLU A 31 3.08 -16.31 12.40
C GLU A 31 4.20 -15.42 12.94
N LEU A 32 5.07 -14.94 12.05
CA LEU A 32 6.18 -14.04 12.41
C LEU A 32 5.71 -12.67 12.94
N THR A 33 4.47 -12.26 12.71
CA THR A 33 3.91 -11.01 13.28
C THR A 33 3.77 -11.03 14.80
N HIS A 34 3.89 -12.20 15.43
CA HIS A 34 3.81 -12.36 16.89
C HIS A 34 5.18 -12.41 17.58
N GLY A 35 6.28 -12.30 16.83
CA GLY A 35 7.65 -12.45 17.35
C GLY A 35 8.56 -11.24 17.11
N LEU A 36 9.86 -11.43 17.32
CA LEU A 36 10.89 -10.40 17.10
C LEU A 36 10.96 -9.90 15.64
N MET A 37 10.48 -10.72 14.70
CA MET A 37 10.44 -10.39 13.27
C MET A 37 9.18 -9.63 12.86
N ALA A 38 8.29 -9.30 13.81
CA ALA A 38 7.02 -8.65 13.52
C ALA A 38 7.15 -7.39 12.65
N PRO A 39 8.10 -6.46 12.88
CA PRO A 39 8.22 -5.27 12.04
C PRO A 39 8.51 -5.58 10.57
N LEU A 40 9.37 -6.57 10.32
CA LEU A 40 9.71 -6.98 8.96
C LEU A 40 8.54 -7.74 8.31
N ALA A 41 7.87 -8.58 9.09
CA ALA A 41 6.74 -9.36 8.61
C ALA A 41 5.56 -8.49 8.21
N GLU A 42 5.18 -7.54 9.07
CA GLU A 42 4.12 -6.58 8.81
C GLU A 42 4.45 -5.68 7.60
N LEU A 43 5.72 -5.25 7.45
CA LEU A 43 6.14 -4.47 6.28
C LEU A 43 5.94 -5.26 4.98
N TRP A 44 6.34 -6.54 4.96
CA TRP A 44 6.16 -7.41 3.80
C TRP A 44 4.68 -7.62 3.50
N MET A 45 3.89 -7.90 4.53
CA MET A 45 2.45 -8.09 4.42
C MET A 45 1.73 -6.84 3.90
N ILE A 46 2.04 -5.63 4.39
CA ILE A 46 1.43 -4.39 3.88
C ILE A 46 1.84 -4.10 2.44
N THR A 47 3.11 -4.31 2.10
CA THR A 47 3.60 -4.09 0.74
C THR A 47 2.96 -5.05 -0.26
N GLY A 48 2.64 -6.27 0.18
CA GLY A 48 1.95 -7.29 -0.60
C GLY A 48 0.43 -7.29 -0.48
N ALA A 49 -0.15 -6.53 0.45
CA ALA A 49 -1.58 -6.58 0.72
C ALA A 49 -2.39 -6.16 -0.51
N PRO A 50 -3.49 -6.86 -0.82
CA PRO A 50 -4.37 -6.47 -1.91
C PRO A 50 -5.05 -5.13 -1.57
N LEU A 51 -5.16 -4.27 -2.58
CA LEU A 51 -5.78 -2.95 -2.48
C LEU A 51 -7.29 -3.06 -2.68
N ASP A 52 -7.94 -3.76 -1.76
CA ASP A 52 -9.38 -3.95 -1.69
C ASP A 52 -9.88 -3.86 -0.23
N ARG A 53 -11.19 -4.04 -0.04
CA ARG A 53 -11.86 -3.98 1.26
C ARG A 53 -11.74 -5.24 2.11
N SER A 54 -11.10 -6.31 1.63
CA SER A 54 -10.91 -7.52 2.44
C SER A 54 -10.00 -7.23 3.63
N GLU A 55 -10.28 -7.81 4.79
CA GLU A 55 -9.43 -7.69 6.00
C GLU A 55 -9.03 -6.23 6.32
N LEU A 56 -9.92 -5.25 6.04
CA LEU A 56 -9.57 -3.83 6.02
C LEU A 56 -9.10 -3.32 7.40
N ALA A 57 -9.78 -3.73 8.47
CA ALA A 57 -9.40 -3.38 9.84
C ALA A 57 -7.97 -3.82 10.17
N ASP A 58 -7.58 -5.02 9.73
CA ASP A 58 -6.24 -5.55 9.96
C ASP A 58 -5.20 -4.79 9.13
N LYS A 59 -5.50 -4.51 7.86
CA LYS A 59 -4.64 -3.67 6.99
C LYS A 59 -4.45 -2.27 7.56
N LEU A 60 -5.49 -1.67 8.15
CA LEU A 60 -5.41 -0.37 8.81
C LEU A 60 -4.56 -0.42 10.08
N ALA A 61 -4.82 -1.38 10.97
CA ALA A 61 -4.04 -1.52 12.20
C ALA A 61 -2.56 -1.79 11.92
N MET A 62 -2.27 -2.70 10.96
CA MET A 62 -0.92 -3.05 10.56
C MET A 62 -0.21 -1.89 9.86
N SER A 63 -0.86 -1.21 8.90
CA SER A 63 -0.25 -0.06 8.21
C SER A 63 0.05 1.10 9.16
N GLU A 64 -0.72 1.26 10.24
CA GLU A 64 -0.41 2.26 11.26
C GLU A 64 0.89 1.94 11.98
N ARG A 65 1.05 0.69 12.44
CA ARG A 65 2.27 0.24 13.11
C ARG A 65 3.46 0.37 12.17
N VAL A 66 3.35 -0.14 10.95
CA VAL A 66 4.42 -0.05 9.93
C VAL A 66 4.82 1.39 9.66
N ALA A 67 3.86 2.32 9.54
CA ALA A 67 4.17 3.72 9.30
C ALA A 67 4.98 4.38 10.44
N ARG A 68 4.93 3.86 11.68
CA ARG A 68 5.70 4.41 12.81
C ARG A 68 7.18 4.06 12.73
N TYR A 69 7.53 2.85 12.29
CA TYR A 69 8.93 2.40 12.22
C TYR A 69 9.51 2.42 10.79
N TRP A 70 8.67 2.43 9.75
CA TRP A 70 9.08 2.48 8.34
C TRP A 70 8.12 3.33 7.49
N PRO A 71 8.19 4.67 7.60
CA PRO A 71 7.29 5.59 6.88
C PRO A 71 7.67 5.75 5.39
N ALA A 72 7.80 4.66 4.63
CA ALA A 72 8.08 4.73 3.20
C ALA A 72 6.84 5.16 2.40
N ASN A 73 7.04 5.81 1.25
CA ASN A 73 5.95 6.24 0.36
C ASN A 73 4.92 5.12 0.09
N THR A 74 5.38 3.89 -0.20
CA THR A 74 4.48 2.76 -0.47
C THR A 74 3.58 2.43 0.73
N VAL A 75 4.09 2.52 1.96
CA VAL A 75 3.33 2.22 3.18
C VAL A 75 2.28 3.31 3.41
N VAL A 76 2.70 4.57 3.32
CA VAL A 76 1.82 5.72 3.60
C VAL A 76 0.74 5.86 2.52
N ALA A 77 1.08 5.67 1.24
CA ALA A 77 0.11 5.71 0.14
C ALA A 77 -0.91 4.57 0.25
N ARG A 78 -0.48 3.34 0.55
CA ARG A 78 -1.39 2.22 0.79
C ARG A 78 -2.30 2.47 2.00
N ARG A 79 -1.77 3.04 3.08
CA ARG A 79 -2.59 3.44 4.24
C ARG A 79 -3.65 4.47 3.86
N ALA A 80 -3.31 5.48 3.06
CA ALA A 80 -4.29 6.46 2.59
C ALA A 80 -5.42 5.80 1.79
N VAL A 81 -5.12 4.80 0.97
CA VAL A 81 -6.14 3.99 0.28
C VAL A 81 -7.03 3.25 1.27
N PHE A 82 -6.45 2.57 2.26
CA PHE A 82 -7.24 1.83 3.25
C PHE A 82 -8.15 2.75 4.06
N LEU A 83 -7.67 3.94 4.44
CA LEU A 83 -8.49 4.96 5.09
C LEU A 83 -9.66 5.40 4.19
N ALA A 84 -9.43 5.57 2.89
CA ALA A 84 -10.50 5.92 1.96
C ALA A 84 -11.55 4.80 1.83
N PHE A 85 -11.12 3.54 1.77
CA PHE A 85 -12.02 2.40 1.75
C PHE A 85 -12.86 2.26 3.03
N ASP A 86 -12.33 2.69 4.17
CA ASP A 86 -13.02 2.68 5.46
C ASP A 86 -13.99 3.87 5.64
N GLY A 87 -14.09 4.74 4.64
CA GLY A 87 -14.92 5.95 4.70
C GLY A 87 -14.26 7.12 5.42
N GLU A 88 -13.00 6.98 5.86
CA GLU A 88 -12.23 8.05 6.50
C GLU A 88 -11.60 9.02 5.47
N ALA A 89 -12.43 9.55 4.57
CA ALA A 89 -11.99 10.31 3.40
C ALA A 89 -11.08 11.52 3.74
N GLU A 90 -11.38 12.25 4.82
CA GLU A 90 -10.55 13.39 5.23
C GLU A 90 -9.16 12.98 5.72
N LYS A 91 -9.09 11.91 6.52
CA LYS A 91 -7.81 11.39 7.01
C LYS A 91 -6.99 10.82 5.85
N ALA A 92 -7.63 10.13 4.91
CA ALA A 92 -7.00 9.67 3.68
C ALA A 92 -6.37 10.82 2.87
N ARG A 93 -7.16 11.88 2.63
CA ARG A 93 -6.70 13.09 1.92
C ARG A 93 -5.54 13.77 2.63
N SER A 94 -5.67 14.02 3.93
CA SER A 94 -4.64 14.67 4.73
C SER A 94 -3.33 13.87 4.74
N LEU A 95 -3.42 12.54 4.90
CA LEU A 95 -2.25 11.67 4.88
C LEU A 95 -1.58 11.65 3.51
N LEU A 96 -2.37 11.56 2.43
CA LEU A 96 -1.83 11.56 1.07
C LEU A 96 -1.16 12.89 0.72
N ALA A 97 -1.75 14.03 1.08
CA ALA A 97 -1.14 15.34 0.87
C ALA A 97 0.25 15.42 1.51
N ARG A 98 0.37 15.00 2.78
CA ARG A 98 1.66 14.91 3.48
C ARG A 98 2.63 13.95 2.80
N ALA A 99 2.15 12.82 2.29
CA ALA A 99 2.98 11.87 1.56
C ALA A 99 3.54 12.48 0.26
N LEU A 100 2.72 13.21 -0.50
CA LEU A 100 3.14 13.89 -1.74
C LEU A 100 4.18 14.98 -1.47
N GLU A 101 4.01 15.74 -0.38
CA GLU A 101 5.00 16.74 0.06
C GLU A 101 6.31 16.12 0.53
N THR A 102 6.24 15.00 1.26
CA THR A 102 7.42 14.32 1.82
C THR A 102 8.19 13.53 0.76
N PHE A 103 7.49 12.95 -0.22
CA PHE A 103 8.05 12.09 -1.27
C PHE A 103 7.76 12.62 -2.68
N PRO A 104 8.18 13.86 -3.02
CA PRO A 104 7.82 14.49 -4.29
C PRO A 104 8.38 13.73 -5.50
N HIS A 105 9.50 13.02 -5.36
CA HIS A 105 10.09 12.20 -6.43
C HIS A 105 9.34 10.89 -6.68
N GLN A 106 8.40 10.50 -5.80
CA GLN A 106 7.66 9.25 -5.89
C GLN A 106 6.18 9.44 -6.25
N VAL A 107 5.77 10.63 -6.67
CA VAL A 107 4.36 10.93 -7.03
C VAL A 107 3.83 9.95 -8.08
N ASN A 108 4.63 9.58 -9.09
CA ASN A 108 4.22 8.58 -10.09
C ASN A 108 3.98 7.20 -9.47
N ALA A 109 4.79 6.76 -8.50
CA ALA A 109 4.57 5.51 -7.80
C ALA A 109 3.29 5.56 -6.95
N THR A 110 3.01 6.71 -6.32
CA THR A 110 1.76 6.95 -5.59
C THR A 110 0.55 6.88 -6.51
N ILE A 111 0.61 7.50 -7.69
CA ILE A 111 -0.47 7.41 -8.70
C ILE A 111 -0.71 5.95 -9.09
N LEU A 112 0.34 5.15 -9.33
CA LEU A 112 0.19 3.73 -9.66
C LEU A 112 -0.54 2.93 -8.57
N ILE A 113 -0.21 3.17 -7.29
CA ILE A 113 -0.92 2.53 -6.16
C ILE A 113 -2.40 2.91 -6.17
N LEU A 114 -2.71 4.19 -6.39
CA LEU A 114 -4.09 4.66 -6.44
C LEU A 114 -4.85 4.09 -7.65
N GLU A 115 -4.22 3.99 -8.83
CA GLU A 115 -4.83 3.35 -10.01
C GLU A 115 -5.15 1.88 -9.77
N GLN A 116 -4.26 1.15 -9.09
CA GLN A 116 -4.50 -0.24 -8.68
C GLN A 116 -5.69 -0.33 -7.72
N ALA A 117 -5.77 0.58 -6.73
CA ALA A 117 -6.87 0.59 -5.77
C ALA A 117 -8.22 0.98 -6.40
N ARG A 118 -8.21 1.79 -7.45
CA ARG A 118 -9.42 2.24 -8.16
C ARG A 118 -10.24 1.07 -8.70
N THR A 119 -9.61 -0.07 -9.04
CA THR A 119 -10.36 -1.24 -9.53
C THR A 119 -11.28 -1.85 -8.47
N ALA A 120 -10.95 -1.68 -7.18
CA ALA A 120 -11.77 -2.20 -6.09
C ALA A 120 -12.88 -1.23 -5.68
N ASP A 121 -12.61 0.08 -5.64
CA ASP A 121 -13.61 1.11 -5.36
C ASP A 121 -13.21 2.45 -5.99
N PRO A 122 -13.77 2.77 -7.18
CA PRO A 122 -13.50 4.03 -7.84
C PRO A 122 -13.97 5.24 -7.02
N GLY A 123 -15.10 5.12 -6.33
CA GLY A 123 -15.72 6.25 -5.62
C GLY A 123 -14.86 6.74 -4.46
N ALA A 124 -14.26 5.81 -3.72
CA ALA A 124 -13.35 6.13 -2.62
C ALA A 124 -12.01 6.71 -3.10
N VAL A 125 -11.50 6.24 -4.25
CA VAL A 125 -10.11 6.50 -4.67
C VAL A 125 -9.98 7.66 -5.67
N GLU A 126 -10.99 7.95 -6.48
CA GLU A 126 -10.93 9.02 -7.49
C GLU A 126 -10.54 10.39 -6.90
N PRO A 127 -11.06 10.83 -5.74
CA PRO A 127 -10.62 12.09 -5.11
C PRO A 127 -9.13 12.14 -4.80
N LEU A 128 -8.54 11.00 -4.40
CA LEU A 128 -7.11 10.88 -4.13
C LEU A 128 -6.28 10.93 -5.42
N LEU A 129 -6.76 10.30 -6.49
CA LEU A 129 -6.12 10.34 -7.81
C LEU A 129 -6.07 11.76 -8.39
N VAL A 130 -7.18 12.49 -8.32
CA VAL A 130 -7.26 13.89 -8.77
C VAL A 130 -6.22 14.73 -8.03
N MET A 131 -6.12 14.58 -6.70
CA MET A 131 -5.14 15.29 -5.88
C MET A 131 -3.69 14.96 -6.29
N ALA A 132 -3.34 13.68 -6.43
CA ALA A 132 -1.99 13.26 -6.78
C ALA A 132 -1.57 13.73 -8.20
N ARG A 133 -2.50 13.69 -9.16
CA ARG A 133 -2.27 14.19 -10.53
C ARG A 133 -2.10 15.70 -10.57
N ALA A 134 -2.93 16.45 -9.84
CA ALA A 134 -2.81 17.90 -9.73
C ALA A 134 -1.44 18.29 -9.13
N PHE A 135 -1.01 17.60 -8.08
CA PHE A 135 0.30 17.81 -7.48
C PHE A 135 1.44 17.55 -8.49
N SER A 136 1.37 16.45 -9.25
CA SER A 136 2.34 16.14 -10.32
C SER A 136 2.41 17.23 -11.39
N GLY A 137 1.26 17.78 -11.81
CA GLY A 137 1.17 18.84 -12.81
C GLY A 137 1.77 20.17 -12.35
N SER A 138 1.67 20.50 -11.07
CA SER A 138 2.20 21.76 -10.50
C SER A 138 3.73 21.84 -10.40
N ARG A 139 4.43 20.71 -10.59
CA ARG A 139 5.89 20.58 -10.45
C ARG A 139 6.63 20.46 -11.80
N LYS A 140 5.90 20.45 -12.91
CA LYS A 140 6.46 20.51 -14.27
C LYS A 140 6.65 21.96 -14.69
#